data_AF-A0A9N8JIK6-F1
#
_entry.id   AF-A0A9N8JIK6-F1
#
_cell.length_a   1.000
_cell.length_b   1.000
_cell.length_c   1.000
_cell.angle_alpha   90.00
_cell.angle_beta   90.00
_cell.angle_gamma   90.00
#
_symmetry.space_group_name_H-M   'P 1'
#
loop_
_entity.id
_entity.type
_entity.pdbx_description
1 polymer ?
#
loop_
_entity_poly.entity_id
_entity_poly.type
_entity_poly.pdbx_seq_one_letter_code
_entity_poly.pdbx_strand_id
1 'polypeptide(L)'
;MSREDSRKSEPPPGDNDRSGLPDGDWQGNHFLGKGGQGAVHYWVKVDSNQRIIDRVAIKDSWSTESTWEPNIYKGIYDELVRKGMSLSDALQGSSVKLPFYKEAYIQGLLTPEFRATKSNTVRLRGFRRGDVKDPYQTAIQSTHWRIYMDHMYPGDLYDLIRYYTNKEKPIPEPFIWWVMKCLASALVQMEDLSRARSNARKEKDETVVLVDMKPSNIFLDAPAEDEFVVYAKPVIGDFGSAHLTYKDDPTNVSNGLSIIWSRGFLAPELFAPDTSNDKKMDDSGWDGDIAHDEMDDLRYTEDEEMSDIDKDHAKATKPVLYSWTNVWQLGKTIESMMRIETHPEDRNWKDPEDRESRIKVDPPHHEAEPDFLYSEDLIDIVWRCQKFDPESRPTPADLLDMIKSISPLHVHRMDIWGTEEWISEQYEDMGTLTEDHKRAMRANIKKRADAGKLWFLHDFEDRNLATLYRELDLDIPSDCELIWMPQRFRDRIGQIFGAEESELAENPDTPENRNNKRPRSDEAITMTQTRKKPRI
;
A
#
# COMPACT_ATOMS: atom_id res chain seq x y z
N MET A 1 -20.19 -21.79 -58.75
CA MET A 1 -19.50 -20.48 -58.76
C MET A 1 -19.43 -19.97 -57.34
N SER A 2 -18.19 -19.85 -56.88
CA SER A 2 -17.65 -19.38 -55.60
C SER A 2 -18.50 -18.40 -54.78
N ARG A 3 -18.74 -18.76 -53.51
CA ARG A 3 -18.82 -17.80 -52.40
C ARG A 3 -17.54 -17.97 -51.58
N GLU A 4 -16.52 -17.22 -51.95
CA GLU A 4 -15.33 -16.99 -51.14
C GLU A 4 -15.42 -15.60 -50.51
N ASP A 5 -14.97 -15.56 -49.25
CA ASP A 5 -14.40 -14.44 -48.52
C ASP A 5 -15.19 -13.15 -48.26
N SER A 6 -15.62 -13.02 -47.00
CA SER A 6 -14.86 -12.16 -46.08
C SER A 6 -15.15 -12.57 -44.62
N ARG A 7 -14.47 -13.61 -44.11
CA ARG A 7 -14.19 -13.63 -42.68
C ARG A 7 -13.21 -12.50 -42.46
N LYS A 8 -13.65 -11.42 -41.84
CA LYS A 8 -12.71 -10.44 -41.28
C LYS A 8 -11.84 -11.22 -40.30
N SER A 9 -10.61 -11.47 -40.70
CA SER A 9 -9.55 -11.87 -39.78
C SER A 9 -9.58 -10.89 -38.62
N GLU A 10 -9.70 -11.41 -37.40
CA GLU A 10 -9.34 -10.62 -36.22
C GLU A 10 -7.95 -10.04 -36.47
N PRO A 11 -7.72 -8.75 -36.16
CA PRO A 11 -6.41 -8.16 -36.31
C PRO A 11 -5.40 -8.96 -35.47
N PRO A 12 -4.13 -9.04 -35.91
CA PRO A 12 -3.09 -9.72 -35.14
C PRO A 12 -3.01 -9.15 -33.71
N PRO A 13 -2.59 -9.96 -32.72
CA PRO A 13 -2.29 -9.45 -31.37
C PRO A 13 -1.34 -8.25 -31.48
N GLY A 14 -1.72 -7.12 -30.88
CA GLY A 14 -0.95 -5.86 -30.92
C GLY A 14 -1.70 -4.63 -31.46
N ASP A 15 -2.79 -4.79 -32.23
CA ASP A 15 -3.57 -3.63 -32.75
C ASP A 15 -4.47 -2.95 -31.70
N ASN A 16 -4.48 -3.46 -30.46
CA ASN A 16 -5.23 -2.92 -29.32
C ASN A 16 -4.34 -2.41 -28.16
N ASP A 17 -3.01 -2.38 -28.32
CA ASP A 17 -2.09 -1.87 -27.29
C ASP A 17 -2.22 -0.34 -27.14
N ARG A 18 -3.24 0.08 -26.38
CA ARG A 18 -3.48 1.46 -25.94
C ARG A 18 -2.80 1.77 -24.62
N SER A 19 -1.90 0.91 -24.13
CA SER A 19 -1.14 1.15 -22.91
C SER A 19 -0.35 2.45 -23.07
N GLY A 20 0.25 2.64 -24.25
CA GLY A 20 1.11 3.76 -24.55
C GLY A 20 2.56 3.58 -24.15
N LEU A 21 3.00 2.35 -23.88
CA LEU A 21 4.40 1.99 -23.66
C LEU A 21 5.09 1.67 -25.00
N PRO A 22 6.37 2.05 -25.19
CA PRO A 22 7.04 1.96 -26.48
C PRO A 22 7.42 0.53 -26.93
N ASP A 23 7.40 -0.46 -26.02
CA ASP A 23 7.93 -1.81 -26.28
C ASP A 23 7.05 -2.94 -25.71
N GLY A 24 6.60 -3.85 -26.57
CA GLY A 24 5.96 -5.12 -26.19
C GLY A 24 4.55 -5.30 -26.72
N ASP A 25 3.99 -6.49 -26.50
CA ASP A 25 2.56 -6.75 -26.62
C ASP A 25 1.94 -6.55 -25.23
N TRP A 26 1.51 -5.32 -24.94
CA TRP A 26 0.81 -5.02 -23.69
C TRP A 26 -0.69 -5.29 -23.87
N GLN A 27 -1.19 -6.19 -23.04
CA GLN A 27 -2.57 -6.62 -23.03
C GLN A 27 -3.23 -6.28 -21.71
N GLY A 28 -4.55 -6.24 -21.73
CA GLY A 28 -5.36 -5.86 -20.58
C GLY A 28 -5.85 -4.42 -20.64
N ASN A 29 -6.83 -4.13 -19.80
CA ASN A 29 -7.30 -2.79 -19.41
C ASN A 29 -8.27 -3.00 -18.24
N HIS A 30 -7.87 -3.82 -17.28
CA HIS A 30 -8.76 -4.21 -16.19
C HIS A 30 -8.78 -3.08 -15.17
N PHE A 31 -9.96 -2.54 -14.90
CA PHE A 31 -10.13 -1.48 -13.92
C PHE A 31 -9.71 -1.98 -12.54
N LEU A 32 -8.75 -1.30 -11.91
CA LEU A 32 -8.29 -1.59 -10.55
C LEU A 32 -9.01 -0.73 -9.51
N GLY A 33 -9.29 0.53 -9.86
CA GLY A 33 -9.93 1.46 -8.94
C GLY A 33 -10.03 2.86 -9.52
N LYS A 34 -10.86 3.68 -8.89
CA LYS A 34 -11.05 5.10 -9.21
C LYS A 34 -10.98 5.88 -7.91
N GLY A 35 -10.18 6.93 -7.91
CA GLY A 35 -10.11 7.90 -6.81
C GLY A 35 -10.65 9.27 -7.26
N GLY A 36 -10.59 10.26 -6.36
CA GLY A 36 -11.03 11.62 -6.65
C GLY A 36 -10.29 12.33 -7.78
N GLN A 37 -9.11 11.84 -8.16
CA GLN A 37 -8.22 12.48 -9.12
C GLN A 37 -8.04 11.71 -10.43
N GLY A 38 -8.60 10.49 -10.55
CA GLY A 38 -8.34 9.66 -11.71
C GLY A 38 -8.81 8.21 -11.61
N ALA A 39 -8.51 7.42 -12.64
CA ALA A 39 -8.79 6.00 -12.72
C ALA A 39 -7.50 5.20 -12.94
N VAL A 40 -7.39 4.03 -12.33
CA VAL A 40 -6.24 3.14 -12.42
C VAL A 40 -6.64 1.85 -13.12
N HIS A 41 -5.82 1.44 -14.08
CA HIS A 41 -6.01 0.23 -14.87
C HIS A 41 -4.78 -0.68 -14.77
N TYR A 42 -5.03 -1.97 -14.80
CA TYR A 42 -4.02 -3.03 -14.84
C TYR A 42 -3.73 -3.47 -16.28
N TRP A 43 -2.44 -3.61 -16.56
CA TRP A 43 -1.91 -4.07 -17.84
C TRP A 43 -0.79 -5.07 -17.63
N VAL A 44 -0.71 -6.06 -18.51
CA VAL A 44 0.35 -7.06 -18.55
C VAL A 44 1.11 -6.99 -19.87
N LYS A 45 2.41 -7.24 -19.82
CA LYS A 45 3.21 -7.51 -21.02
C LYS A 45 3.30 -9.01 -21.19
N VAL A 46 3.07 -9.51 -22.39
CA VAL A 46 3.20 -10.94 -22.68
C VAL A 46 4.32 -11.26 -23.68
N ASP A 47 4.85 -12.48 -23.60
CA ASP A 47 5.75 -13.04 -24.61
C ASP A 47 4.98 -13.64 -25.81
N SER A 48 5.70 -14.20 -26.78
CA SER A 48 5.10 -14.83 -27.97
C SER A 48 4.19 -16.04 -27.65
N ASN A 49 4.29 -16.60 -26.44
CA ASN A 49 3.46 -17.70 -25.96
C ASN A 49 2.32 -17.22 -25.05
N GLN A 50 2.03 -15.91 -25.02
CA GLN A 50 1.05 -15.29 -24.13
C GLN A 50 1.41 -15.40 -22.64
N ARG A 51 2.68 -15.68 -22.31
CA ARG A 51 3.11 -15.68 -20.91
C ARG A 51 3.37 -14.27 -20.43
N ILE A 52 2.84 -13.93 -19.27
CA ILE A 52 3.05 -12.64 -18.62
C ILE A 52 4.53 -12.50 -18.22
N ILE A 53 5.19 -11.48 -18.73
CA ILE A 53 6.61 -11.17 -18.45
C ILE A 53 6.80 -9.83 -17.74
N ASP A 54 5.78 -8.99 -17.71
CA ASP A 54 5.78 -7.75 -16.94
C ASP A 54 4.35 -7.30 -16.61
N ARG A 55 4.22 -6.38 -15.65
CA ARG A 55 2.95 -5.80 -15.21
C ARG A 55 3.12 -4.34 -14.87
N VAL A 56 2.09 -3.56 -15.12
CA VAL A 56 2.07 -2.13 -14.83
C VAL A 56 0.68 -1.70 -14.37
N ALA A 57 0.65 -0.79 -13.40
CA ALA A 57 -0.55 -0.03 -13.06
C ALA A 57 -0.47 1.32 -13.79
N ILE A 58 -1.52 1.68 -14.51
CA ILE A 58 -1.60 2.93 -15.28
C ILE A 58 -2.68 3.81 -14.66
N LYS A 59 -2.31 4.98 -14.17
CA LYS A 59 -3.26 5.98 -13.64
C LYS A 59 -3.41 7.11 -14.67
N ASP A 60 -4.66 7.36 -15.05
CA ASP A 60 -5.07 8.52 -15.85
C ASP A 60 -5.70 9.57 -14.91
N SER A 61 -5.16 10.78 -14.95
CA SER A 61 -5.56 11.91 -14.09
C SER A 61 -5.92 13.14 -14.93
N TRP A 62 -6.96 13.88 -14.54
CA TRP A 62 -7.35 15.15 -15.15
C TRP A 62 -7.12 16.29 -14.17
N SER A 63 -5.98 16.96 -14.31
CA SER A 63 -5.52 17.97 -13.36
C SER A 63 -5.78 19.38 -13.85
N THR A 64 -6.33 20.23 -12.98
CA THR A 64 -6.43 21.69 -13.18
C THR A 64 -5.24 22.45 -12.61
N GLU A 65 -4.25 21.75 -12.04
CA GLU A 65 -3.04 22.39 -11.52
C GLU A 65 -2.24 23.07 -12.65
N SER A 66 -1.54 24.13 -12.27
CA SER A 66 -0.65 24.84 -13.19
C SER A 66 0.41 23.88 -13.75
N THR A 67 0.61 23.91 -15.06
CA THR A 67 1.67 23.16 -15.72
C THR A 67 3.02 23.90 -15.73
N TRP A 68 3.11 25.03 -15.03
CA TRP A 68 4.34 25.80 -14.87
C TRP A 68 5.13 25.27 -13.67
N GLU A 69 6.40 24.92 -13.90
CA GLU A 69 7.30 24.35 -12.88
C GLU A 69 7.64 25.38 -11.79
N PRO A 70 7.21 25.16 -10.53
CA PRO A 70 7.58 26.05 -9.44
C PRO A 70 9.06 25.92 -9.09
N ASN A 71 9.67 26.99 -8.57
CA ASN A 71 11.10 27.04 -8.25
C ASN A 71 11.57 25.89 -7.33
N ILE A 72 10.75 25.47 -6.36
CA ILE A 72 11.10 24.40 -5.40
C ILE A 72 11.26 23.01 -6.08
N TYR A 73 10.61 22.80 -7.23
CA TYR A 73 10.67 21.57 -8.02
C TYR A 73 11.76 21.57 -9.09
N LYS A 74 12.48 22.67 -9.25
CA LYS A 74 13.45 22.85 -10.34
C LYS A 74 14.51 21.74 -10.35
N GLY A 75 14.78 21.21 -11.55
CA GLY A 75 15.79 20.16 -11.78
C GLY A 75 15.34 18.74 -11.48
N ILE A 76 14.16 18.54 -10.89
CA ILE A 76 13.56 17.21 -10.80
C ILE A 76 13.25 16.68 -12.20
N TYR A 77 12.79 17.53 -13.13
CA TYR A 77 12.55 17.12 -14.51
C TYR A 77 13.76 16.47 -15.17
N ASP A 78 14.94 17.09 -15.04
CA ASP A 78 16.17 16.59 -15.65
C ASP A 78 16.56 15.24 -15.04
N GLU A 79 16.28 15.04 -13.76
CA GLU A 79 16.44 13.75 -13.09
C GLU A 79 15.47 12.70 -13.62
N LEU A 80 14.20 13.04 -13.84
CA LEU A 80 13.22 12.12 -14.44
C LEU A 80 13.63 11.70 -15.86
N VAL A 81 14.10 12.65 -16.68
CA VAL A 81 14.61 12.37 -18.03
C VAL A 81 15.84 11.45 -17.96
N ARG A 82 16.78 11.75 -17.05
CA ARG A 82 17.97 10.92 -16.83
C ARG A 82 17.61 9.49 -16.41
N LYS A 83 16.54 9.31 -15.62
CA LYS A 83 16.00 7.99 -15.23
C LYS A 83 15.12 7.34 -16.32
N GLY A 84 14.93 7.98 -17.47
CA GLY A 84 14.12 7.45 -18.58
C GLY A 84 12.60 7.51 -18.35
N MET A 85 12.12 8.36 -17.43
CA MET A 85 10.71 8.41 -17.02
C MET A 85 9.85 9.35 -17.89
N SER A 86 10.44 10.19 -18.75
CA SER A 86 9.72 11.06 -19.69
C SER A 86 9.35 10.28 -20.96
N LEU A 87 8.15 9.70 -21.01
CA LEU A 87 7.77 8.78 -22.10
C LEU A 87 7.28 9.48 -23.38
N SER A 88 6.93 10.76 -23.30
CA SER A 88 6.49 11.53 -24.49
C SER A 88 7.67 11.82 -25.43
N ASP A 89 8.86 11.99 -24.87
CA ASP A 89 10.10 12.26 -25.61
C ASP A 89 10.51 11.03 -26.45
N ALA A 90 10.27 9.82 -25.91
CA ALA A 90 10.58 8.55 -26.56
C ALA A 90 9.65 8.23 -27.74
N LEU A 91 8.35 8.60 -27.66
CA LEU A 91 7.35 8.24 -28.66
C LEU A 91 7.21 9.25 -29.80
N GLN A 92 7.43 10.54 -29.56
CA GLN A 92 7.25 11.60 -30.57
C GLN A 92 8.57 12.11 -31.16
N GLY A 93 9.72 11.62 -30.70
CA GLY A 93 11.04 12.10 -31.14
C GLY A 93 11.24 13.61 -30.94
N SER A 94 10.43 14.23 -30.05
CA SER A 94 10.40 15.66 -29.85
C SER A 94 11.32 16.02 -28.69
N SER A 95 12.15 17.04 -28.87
CA SER A 95 13.01 17.59 -27.81
C SER A 95 12.26 18.52 -26.84
N VAL A 96 10.92 18.41 -26.76
CA VAL A 96 10.08 19.38 -26.04
C VAL A 96 9.88 18.90 -24.60
N LYS A 97 10.53 19.59 -23.65
CA LYS A 97 10.35 19.38 -22.21
C LYS A 97 8.86 19.28 -21.87
N LEU A 98 8.47 18.19 -21.21
CA LEU A 98 7.09 18.04 -20.75
C LEU A 98 6.71 19.13 -19.74
N PRO A 99 5.43 19.54 -19.72
CA PRO A 99 4.93 20.44 -18.71
C PRO A 99 5.07 19.84 -17.30
N PHE A 100 5.05 20.70 -16.28
CA PHE A 100 5.09 20.27 -14.88
C PHE A 100 3.84 19.46 -14.51
N TYR A 101 4.07 18.31 -13.86
CA TYR A 101 3.02 17.51 -13.23
C TYR A 101 3.51 17.04 -11.84
N LYS A 102 2.94 17.64 -10.78
CA LYS A 102 3.42 17.52 -9.39
C LYS A 102 3.59 16.07 -8.92
N GLU A 103 2.58 15.23 -9.14
CA GLU A 103 2.59 13.83 -8.71
C GLU A 103 3.75 13.04 -9.33
N ALA A 104 3.95 13.14 -10.66
CA ALA A 104 5.07 12.45 -11.32
C ALA A 104 6.44 12.98 -10.87
N TYR A 105 6.54 14.28 -10.57
CA TYR A 105 7.77 14.88 -10.06
C TYR A 105 8.12 14.34 -8.68
N ILE A 106 7.16 14.32 -7.75
CA ILE A 106 7.37 13.81 -6.40
C ILE A 106 7.66 12.30 -6.44
N GLN A 107 6.82 11.52 -7.13
CA GLN A 107 6.97 10.07 -7.16
C GLN A 107 8.26 9.64 -7.88
N GLY A 108 8.63 10.33 -8.97
CA GLY A 108 9.88 10.06 -9.69
C GLY A 108 11.14 10.53 -8.96
N LEU A 109 11.06 11.57 -8.14
CA LEU A 109 12.12 11.94 -7.17
C LEU A 109 12.34 10.78 -6.18
N LEU A 110 11.26 10.21 -5.64
CA LEU A 110 11.31 9.12 -4.66
C LEU A 110 11.65 7.75 -5.29
N THR A 111 11.57 7.63 -6.60
CA THR A 111 11.88 6.38 -7.31
C THR A 111 13.40 6.22 -7.47
N PRO A 112 14.00 5.13 -6.97
CA PRO A 112 15.41 4.84 -7.18
C PRO A 112 15.74 4.65 -8.67
N GLU A 113 17.00 4.92 -9.04
CA GLU A 113 17.46 4.76 -10.43
C GLU A 113 17.49 3.30 -10.88
N PHE A 114 17.93 2.39 -10.00
CA PHE A 114 17.99 0.96 -10.30
C PHE A 114 16.80 0.25 -9.67
N ARG A 115 16.12 -0.60 -10.45
CA ARG A 115 14.97 -1.38 -9.98
C ARG A 115 15.29 -2.27 -8.77
N ALA A 116 16.51 -2.81 -8.72
CA ALA A 116 17.00 -3.63 -7.61
C ALA A 116 17.19 -2.84 -6.29
N THR A 117 17.26 -1.50 -6.35
CA THR A 117 17.36 -0.68 -5.15
C THR A 117 16.01 -0.67 -4.44
N LYS A 118 16.00 -1.10 -3.17
CA LYS A 118 14.78 -1.14 -2.35
C LYS A 118 14.19 0.25 -2.18
N SER A 119 12.87 0.33 -2.33
CA SER A 119 12.06 1.49 -1.98
C SER A 119 10.87 1.05 -1.13
N ASN A 120 10.36 1.96 -0.30
CA ASN A 120 9.10 1.79 0.44
C ASN A 120 8.00 2.72 -0.11
N THR A 121 8.17 3.14 -1.36
CA THR A 121 7.23 3.94 -2.14
C THR A 121 6.98 3.26 -3.49
N VAL A 122 5.75 3.39 -4.01
CA VAL A 122 5.40 2.86 -5.34
C VAL A 122 6.26 3.55 -6.40
N ARG A 123 7.01 2.76 -7.17
CA ARG A 123 7.92 3.29 -8.18
C ARG A 123 7.18 3.81 -9.41
N LEU A 124 7.61 4.98 -9.88
CA LEU A 124 7.22 5.52 -11.18
C LEU A 124 8.07 4.87 -12.27
N ARG A 125 7.43 4.24 -13.25
CA ARG A 125 8.08 3.75 -14.47
C ARG A 125 8.17 4.82 -15.56
N GLY A 126 7.23 5.75 -15.55
CA GLY A 126 7.26 6.91 -16.44
C GLY A 126 5.96 7.69 -16.39
N PHE A 127 5.94 8.80 -17.11
CA PHE A 127 4.75 9.63 -17.27
C PHE A 127 4.70 10.28 -18.65
N ARG A 128 3.50 10.67 -19.07
CA ARG A 128 3.27 11.43 -20.29
C ARG A 128 2.03 12.30 -20.19
N ARG A 129 1.95 13.28 -21.08
CA ARG A 129 0.71 13.99 -21.34
C ARG A 129 -0.19 13.12 -22.21
N GLY A 130 -1.45 12.97 -21.83
CA GLY A 130 -2.46 12.31 -22.65
C GLY A 130 -3.28 13.29 -23.47
N ASP A 131 -4.11 12.76 -24.37
CA ASP A 131 -4.96 13.52 -25.29
C ASP A 131 -6.47 13.25 -25.06
N VAL A 132 -6.79 12.33 -24.16
CA VAL A 132 -8.18 12.03 -23.74
C VAL A 132 -8.81 13.24 -23.05
N LYS A 133 -9.98 13.65 -23.53
CA LYS A 133 -10.80 14.70 -22.90
C LYS A 133 -11.28 14.25 -21.53
N ASP A 134 -11.46 15.22 -20.63
CA ASP A 134 -12.04 14.99 -19.32
C ASP A 134 -13.42 14.31 -19.43
N PRO A 135 -13.56 13.05 -19.00
CA PRO A 135 -14.81 12.32 -19.11
C PRO A 135 -15.87 12.87 -18.14
N TYR A 136 -15.45 13.59 -17.09
CA TYR A 136 -16.33 14.15 -16.08
C TYR A 136 -16.77 15.57 -16.40
N GLN A 137 -16.15 16.23 -17.39
CA GLN A 137 -16.44 17.61 -17.78
C GLN A 137 -16.42 18.59 -16.59
N THR A 138 -15.67 18.25 -15.53
CA THR A 138 -15.69 18.97 -14.24
C THR A 138 -14.96 20.31 -14.29
N ALA A 139 -14.08 20.51 -15.28
CA ALA A 139 -13.40 21.77 -15.50
C ALA A 139 -13.28 22.10 -16.99
N ILE A 140 -13.46 23.39 -17.33
CA ILE A 140 -13.37 23.91 -18.70
C ILE A 140 -11.95 23.73 -19.28
N GLN A 141 -10.91 23.55 -18.43
CA GLN A 141 -9.50 23.47 -18.82
C GLN A 141 -8.66 22.52 -17.92
N SER A 142 -8.99 21.23 -17.86
CA SER A 142 -8.11 20.23 -17.24
C SER A 142 -7.06 19.68 -18.23
N THR A 143 -5.87 19.35 -17.74
CA THR A 143 -4.83 18.65 -18.49
C THR A 143 -4.83 17.18 -18.14
N HIS A 144 -4.92 16.31 -19.15
CA HIS A 144 -4.83 14.87 -18.97
C HIS A 144 -3.37 14.42 -18.83
N TRP A 145 -3.09 13.73 -17.74
CA TRP A 145 -1.81 13.12 -17.41
C TRP A 145 -1.97 11.60 -17.26
N ARG A 146 -0.97 10.87 -17.73
CA ARG A 146 -0.88 9.42 -17.52
C ARG A 146 0.44 9.10 -16.83
N ILE A 147 0.37 8.37 -15.72
CA ILE A 147 1.54 7.82 -15.02
C ILE A 147 1.51 6.30 -15.05
N TYR A 148 2.70 5.70 -15.12
CA TYR A 148 2.92 4.26 -15.18
C TYR A 148 3.69 3.84 -13.94
N MET A 149 3.21 2.84 -13.23
CA MET A 149 3.74 2.45 -11.93
C MET A 149 3.95 0.94 -11.84
N ASP A 150 4.81 0.51 -10.94
CA ASP A 150 4.85 -0.90 -10.56
C ASP A 150 3.45 -1.36 -10.09
N HIS A 151 3.00 -2.51 -10.58
CA HIS A 151 1.76 -3.13 -10.11
C HIS A 151 2.00 -3.85 -8.78
N MET A 152 1.17 -3.52 -7.79
CA MET A 152 1.25 -4.07 -6.43
C MET A 152 0.41 -5.34 -6.31
N TYR A 153 0.97 -6.39 -5.72
CA TYR A 153 0.48 -7.76 -5.87
C TYR A 153 -0.84 -8.08 -5.14
N PRO A 154 -0.98 -7.80 -3.82
CA PRO A 154 -2.05 -8.34 -3.01
C PRO A 154 -3.16 -7.31 -2.71
N GLY A 155 -3.03 -6.04 -3.11
CA GLY A 155 -3.97 -4.96 -2.77
C GLY A 155 -3.35 -3.96 -1.80
N ASP A 156 -4.12 -3.46 -0.85
CA ASP A 156 -3.72 -2.42 0.11
C ASP A 156 -4.05 -2.76 1.57
N LEU A 157 -3.58 -1.91 2.50
CA LEU A 157 -3.84 -2.11 3.92
C LEU A 157 -5.32 -1.91 4.29
N TYR A 158 -6.11 -1.16 3.53
CA TYR A 158 -7.54 -1.03 3.78
C TYR A 158 -8.24 -2.37 3.58
N ASP A 159 -7.95 -3.06 2.48
CA ASP A 159 -8.47 -4.40 2.21
C ASP A 159 -8.02 -5.44 3.24
N LEU A 160 -6.77 -5.34 3.69
CA LEU A 160 -6.24 -6.20 4.75
C LEU A 160 -6.99 -5.96 6.07
N ILE A 161 -7.11 -4.70 6.50
CA ILE A 161 -7.84 -4.34 7.72
C ILE A 161 -9.27 -4.84 7.63
N ARG A 162 -9.98 -4.54 6.53
CA ARG A 162 -11.36 -5.00 6.30
C ARG A 162 -11.50 -6.52 6.41
N TYR A 163 -10.54 -7.26 5.87
CA TYR A 163 -10.54 -8.72 6.01
C TYR A 163 -10.43 -9.16 7.46
N TYR A 164 -9.51 -8.58 8.24
CA TYR A 164 -9.34 -8.90 9.66
C TYR A 164 -10.53 -8.46 10.51
N THR A 165 -11.16 -7.33 10.19
CA THR A 165 -12.46 -6.92 10.76
C THR A 165 -13.51 -8.00 10.54
N ASN A 166 -13.67 -8.49 9.30
CA ASN A 166 -14.63 -9.54 8.97
C ASN A 166 -14.32 -10.90 9.60
N LYS A 167 -13.05 -11.15 9.94
CA LYS A 167 -12.62 -12.36 10.67
C LYS A 167 -12.70 -12.20 12.17
N GLU A 168 -12.98 -11.00 12.68
CA GLU A 168 -12.96 -10.65 14.10
C GLU A 168 -11.65 -11.08 14.76
N LYS A 169 -10.53 -10.89 14.05
CA LYS A 169 -9.20 -11.26 14.54
C LYS A 169 -8.28 -10.06 14.59
N PRO A 170 -7.39 -10.00 15.60
CA PRO A 170 -6.32 -9.02 15.61
C PRO A 170 -5.34 -9.29 14.47
N ILE A 171 -4.70 -8.22 13.98
CA ILE A 171 -3.57 -8.34 13.06
C ILE A 171 -2.33 -8.73 13.89
N PRO A 172 -1.51 -9.70 13.46
CA PRO A 172 -0.30 -10.07 14.17
C PRO A 172 0.63 -8.88 14.44
N GLU A 173 1.02 -8.68 15.70
CA GLU A 173 1.94 -7.61 16.09
C GLU A 173 3.26 -7.61 15.31
N PRO A 174 3.92 -8.75 15.02
CA PRO A 174 5.13 -8.77 14.19
C PRO A 174 4.92 -8.13 12.81
N PHE A 175 3.74 -8.31 12.21
CA PHE A 175 3.42 -7.69 10.93
C PHE A 175 3.21 -6.17 11.08
N ILE A 176 2.59 -5.71 12.16
CA ILE A 176 2.44 -4.27 12.45
C ILE A 176 3.82 -3.60 12.60
N TRP A 177 4.76 -4.23 13.30
CA TRP A 177 6.14 -3.75 13.40
C TRP A 177 6.83 -3.67 12.04
N TRP A 178 6.64 -4.67 11.18
CA TRP A 178 7.13 -4.66 9.81
C TRP A 178 6.56 -3.47 9.02
N VAL A 179 5.25 -3.25 9.09
CA VAL A 179 4.60 -2.10 8.43
C VAL A 179 5.18 -0.79 8.94
N MET A 180 5.26 -0.62 10.26
CA MET A 180 5.79 0.60 10.86
C MET A 180 7.23 0.89 10.40
N LYS A 181 8.08 -0.14 10.34
CA LYS A 181 9.48 -0.02 9.86
C LYS A 181 9.54 0.42 8.40
N CYS A 182 8.74 -0.17 7.51
CA CYS A 182 8.67 0.23 6.10
C CYS A 182 8.21 1.67 5.91
N LEU A 183 7.13 2.06 6.59
CA LEU A 183 6.60 3.43 6.51
C LEU A 183 7.60 4.45 7.06
N ALA A 184 8.20 4.21 8.23
CA ALA A 184 9.20 5.10 8.80
C ALA A 184 10.44 5.24 7.88
N SER A 185 10.87 4.13 7.28
CA SER A 185 11.96 4.14 6.28
C SER A 185 11.60 4.96 5.04
N ALA A 186 10.35 4.94 4.59
CA ALA A 186 9.88 5.79 3.50
C ALA A 186 9.91 7.28 3.88
N LEU A 187 9.56 7.62 5.12
CA LEU A 187 9.62 9.00 5.60
C LEU A 187 11.06 9.53 5.66
N VAL A 188 12.02 8.70 6.09
CA VAL A 188 13.46 9.04 6.02
C VAL A 188 13.88 9.25 4.56
N GLN A 189 13.49 8.35 3.66
CA GLN A 189 13.77 8.49 2.22
C GLN A 189 13.22 9.80 1.64
N MET A 190 12.00 10.21 2.04
CA MET A 190 11.39 11.47 1.59
C MET A 190 12.22 12.69 1.99
N GLU A 191 12.76 12.70 3.20
CA GLU A 191 13.67 13.75 3.65
C GLU A 191 15.00 13.71 2.87
N ASP A 192 15.65 12.55 2.84
CA ASP A 192 16.99 12.40 2.27
C ASP A 192 17.02 12.75 0.78
N LEU A 193 16.05 12.23 0.00
CA LEU A 193 16.00 12.47 -1.44
C LEU A 193 15.60 13.91 -1.77
N SER A 194 14.69 14.50 -0.99
CA SER A 194 14.39 15.93 -1.10
C SER A 194 15.67 16.74 -0.91
N ARG A 195 16.42 16.49 0.16
CA ARG A 195 17.61 17.26 0.50
C ARG A 195 18.80 16.97 -0.42
N ALA A 196 18.90 15.78 -1.00
CA ALA A 196 20.01 15.39 -1.86
C ALA A 196 19.87 15.85 -3.32
N ARG A 197 18.69 16.29 -3.76
CA ARG A 197 18.44 16.66 -5.18
C ARG A 197 19.31 17.83 -5.66
N SER A 198 19.52 17.89 -6.98
CA SER A 198 20.47 18.81 -7.64
C SER A 198 20.25 20.30 -7.35
N ASN A 199 19.00 20.75 -7.23
CA ASN A 199 18.64 22.12 -6.85
C ASN A 199 17.99 22.21 -5.47
N ALA A 200 18.35 21.32 -4.55
CA ALA A 200 17.94 21.48 -3.16
C ALA A 200 18.44 22.82 -2.58
N ARG A 201 17.71 23.33 -1.60
CA ARG A 201 18.12 24.49 -0.80
C ARG A 201 19.47 24.25 -0.14
N LYS A 202 20.17 25.33 0.20
CA LYS A 202 21.47 25.26 0.87
C LYS A 202 21.33 24.75 2.30
N GLU A 203 20.20 25.07 2.92
CA GLU A 203 19.80 24.73 4.28
C GLU A 203 19.50 23.23 4.44
N LYS A 204 19.19 22.52 3.34
CA LYS A 204 18.88 21.09 3.34
C LYS A 204 17.75 20.74 4.31
N ASP A 205 16.71 21.57 4.29
CA ASP A 205 15.56 21.57 5.20
C ASP A 205 14.25 21.19 4.49
N GLU A 206 14.33 20.66 3.28
CA GLU A 206 13.16 20.31 2.46
C GLU A 206 12.70 18.88 2.73
N THR A 207 11.41 18.64 2.53
CA THR A 207 10.81 17.31 2.65
C THR A 207 9.57 17.18 1.77
N VAL A 208 9.20 15.94 1.44
CA VAL A 208 7.89 15.62 0.86
C VAL A 208 6.90 15.40 1.99
N VAL A 209 5.82 16.17 2.01
CA VAL A 209 4.68 15.99 2.91
C VAL A 209 3.53 15.37 2.11
N LEU A 210 3.03 14.21 2.55
CA LEU A 210 2.06 13.41 1.80
C LEU A 210 0.63 13.93 1.91
N VAL A 211 0.26 14.41 3.10
CA VAL A 211 -1.06 14.98 3.42
C VAL A 211 -2.23 13.98 3.40
N ASP A 212 -2.13 12.87 2.69
CA ASP A 212 -3.17 11.83 2.61
C ASP A 212 -2.62 10.40 2.78
N MET A 213 -1.69 10.19 3.72
CA MET A 213 -1.27 8.83 4.09
C MET A 213 -2.38 8.16 4.92
N LYS A 214 -2.93 7.08 4.38
CA LYS A 214 -4.00 6.26 4.96
C LYS A 214 -3.88 4.81 4.47
N PRO A 215 -4.57 3.83 5.08
CA PRO A 215 -4.46 2.42 4.70
C PRO A 215 -4.71 2.13 3.22
N SER A 216 -5.66 2.80 2.56
CA SER A 216 -5.93 2.60 1.12
C SER A 216 -4.86 3.18 0.19
N ASN A 217 -3.96 4.03 0.71
CA ASN A 217 -2.81 4.56 -0.01
C ASN A 217 -1.50 3.83 0.36
N ILE A 218 -1.58 2.73 1.11
CA ILE A 218 -0.45 1.86 1.44
C ILE A 218 -0.71 0.50 0.82
N PHE A 219 -0.06 0.29 -0.32
CA PHE A 219 -0.17 -0.94 -1.08
C PHE A 219 0.73 -2.01 -0.50
N LEU A 220 0.39 -3.26 -0.76
CA LEU A 220 1.19 -4.41 -0.39
C LEU A 220 1.91 -4.90 -1.66
N ASP A 221 3.19 -5.21 -1.55
CA ASP A 221 4.02 -5.77 -2.62
C ASP A 221 4.44 -7.19 -2.24
N ALA A 222 5.14 -7.88 -3.15
CA ALA A 222 5.77 -9.16 -2.86
C ALA A 222 6.65 -9.05 -1.59
N PRO A 223 6.77 -10.14 -0.81
CA PRO A 223 7.64 -10.15 0.36
C PRO A 223 9.06 -9.69 0.04
N ALA A 224 9.72 -9.07 1.02
CA ALA A 224 11.12 -8.69 0.87
C ALA A 224 12.00 -9.95 0.80
N GLU A 225 13.19 -9.81 0.19
CA GLU A 225 14.09 -10.95 -0.05
C GLU A 225 14.94 -11.33 1.18
N ASP A 226 15.16 -10.41 2.12
CA ASP A 226 16.18 -10.55 3.17
C ASP A 226 15.69 -10.35 4.60
N GLU A 227 14.53 -9.71 4.80
CA GLU A 227 13.91 -9.56 6.11
C GLU A 227 12.39 -9.67 5.99
N PHE A 228 11.74 -10.29 6.99
CA PHE A 228 10.29 -10.52 6.96
C PHE A 228 9.80 -11.19 5.68
N VAL A 229 10.55 -12.17 5.17
CA VAL A 229 10.36 -12.79 3.84
C VAL A 229 9.02 -13.55 3.68
N VAL A 230 8.27 -13.72 4.77
CA VAL A 230 6.93 -14.32 4.75
C VAL A 230 5.79 -13.30 4.70
N TYR A 231 6.07 -12.02 4.99
CA TYR A 231 5.07 -10.96 4.99
C TYR A 231 5.14 -10.14 3.71
N ALA A 232 3.98 -9.75 3.19
CA ALA A 232 3.91 -8.77 2.12
C ALA A 232 4.60 -7.47 2.54
N LYS A 233 5.28 -6.81 1.60
CA LYS A 233 5.98 -5.57 1.88
C LYS A 233 5.07 -4.36 1.67
N PRO A 234 4.80 -3.53 2.69
CA PRO A 234 4.01 -2.32 2.49
C PRO A 234 4.81 -1.21 1.81
N VAL A 235 4.16 -0.53 0.87
CA VAL A 235 4.71 0.59 0.11
C VAL A 235 3.69 1.73 0.01
N ILE A 236 4.14 2.95 0.24
CA ILE A 236 3.29 4.14 0.14
C ILE A 236 3.08 4.50 -1.34
N GLY A 237 1.83 4.73 -1.72
CA GLY A 237 1.47 5.27 -3.03
C GLY A 237 0.56 6.51 -2.93
N ASP A 238 -0.03 6.85 -4.07
CA ASP A 238 -0.87 8.03 -4.30
C ASP A 238 -0.25 9.37 -3.82
N PHE A 239 0.58 9.97 -4.69
CA PHE A 239 1.29 11.22 -4.39
C PHE A 239 0.57 12.45 -4.95
N GLY A 240 -0.69 12.32 -5.39
CA GLY A 240 -1.42 13.41 -6.04
C GLY A 240 -1.64 14.64 -5.13
N SER A 241 -1.80 14.40 -3.83
CA SER A 241 -1.96 15.43 -2.80
C SER A 241 -0.64 15.83 -2.12
N ALA A 242 0.47 15.19 -2.46
CA ALA A 242 1.75 15.42 -1.83
C ALA A 242 2.38 16.76 -2.25
N HIS A 243 3.21 17.32 -1.38
CA HIS A 243 3.92 18.58 -1.60
C HIS A 243 5.38 18.46 -1.18
N LEU A 244 6.29 18.93 -2.05
CA LEU A 244 7.64 19.29 -1.63
C LEU A 244 7.58 20.68 -0.98
N THR A 245 8.03 20.80 0.27
CA THR A 245 7.97 22.04 1.07
C THR A 245 9.06 22.08 2.14
N TYR A 246 9.13 23.18 2.89
CA TYR A 246 9.97 23.36 4.08
C TYR A 246 9.24 24.30 5.08
N LYS A 247 9.76 24.43 6.31
CA LYS A 247 9.07 25.16 7.40
C LYS A 247 8.75 26.62 7.03
N ASP A 248 9.70 27.31 6.43
CA ASP A 248 9.59 28.73 6.06
C ASP A 248 9.15 28.94 4.59
N ASP A 249 8.60 27.93 3.92
CA ASP A 249 8.09 28.08 2.55
C ASP A 249 6.95 29.10 2.56
N PRO A 250 7.02 30.21 1.79
CA PRO A 250 5.95 31.20 1.76
C PRO A 250 4.57 30.61 1.48
N THR A 251 4.48 29.56 0.65
CA THR A 251 3.22 28.88 0.34
C THR A 251 2.72 28.06 1.52
N ASN A 252 3.62 27.47 2.28
CA ASN A 252 3.29 26.70 3.49
C ASN A 252 2.87 27.61 4.64
N VAL A 253 3.67 28.64 4.94
CA VAL A 253 3.42 29.64 6.00
C VAL A 253 2.13 30.42 5.75
N SER A 254 1.76 30.65 4.49
CA SER A 254 0.50 31.31 4.12
C SER A 254 -0.70 30.37 4.01
N ASN A 255 -0.54 29.07 4.27
CA ASN A 255 -1.56 28.03 4.06
C ASN A 255 -2.08 27.95 2.61
N GLY A 256 -1.22 28.27 1.63
CA GLY A 256 -1.53 28.20 0.20
C GLY A 256 -1.33 26.83 -0.43
N LEU A 257 -0.90 25.81 0.33
CA LEU A 257 -0.79 24.43 -0.17
C LEU A 257 -2.20 23.85 -0.35
N SER A 258 -2.44 23.18 -1.48
CA SER A 258 -3.74 22.54 -1.75
C SER A 258 -3.83 21.25 -0.96
N ILE A 259 -4.66 21.23 0.07
CA ILE A 259 -4.79 20.06 0.94
C ILE A 259 -6.04 19.28 0.50
N ILE A 260 -5.87 17.99 0.20
CA ILE A 260 -6.96 17.02 0.09
C ILE A 260 -6.60 15.92 1.08
N TRP A 261 -7.55 15.58 1.94
CA TRP A 261 -7.36 14.64 3.04
C TRP A 261 -8.58 13.76 3.22
N SER A 262 -8.37 12.69 3.96
CA SER A 262 -9.39 11.71 4.29
C SER A 262 -9.77 11.78 5.76
N ARG A 263 -11.04 11.46 6.05
CA ARG A 263 -11.58 11.49 7.41
C ARG A 263 -10.79 10.55 8.34
N GLY A 264 -10.64 10.96 9.59
CA GLY A 264 -9.95 10.20 10.64
C GLY A 264 -8.42 10.23 10.58
N PHE A 265 -7.82 10.68 9.49
CA PHE A 265 -6.35 10.79 9.31
C PHE A 265 -5.82 12.23 9.36
N LEU A 266 -6.69 13.21 9.59
CA LEU A 266 -6.35 14.63 9.66
C LEU A 266 -5.45 14.92 10.87
N ALA A 267 -4.22 15.37 10.62
CA ALA A 267 -3.33 15.87 11.66
C ALA A 267 -3.82 17.22 12.22
N PRO A 268 -3.55 17.56 13.50
CA PRO A 268 -3.95 18.82 14.12
C PRO A 268 -3.56 20.06 13.31
N GLU A 269 -2.35 20.08 12.74
CA GLU A 269 -1.85 21.18 11.91
C GLU A 269 -2.51 21.26 10.53
N LEU A 270 -3.21 20.21 10.07
CA LEU A 270 -3.99 20.24 8.84
C LEU A 270 -5.37 20.85 9.05
N PHE A 271 -5.84 20.98 10.29
CA PHE A 271 -7.12 21.58 10.62
C PHE A 271 -7.07 23.11 10.52
N ALA A 272 -7.94 23.69 9.69
CA ALA A 272 -8.20 25.13 9.67
C ALA A 272 -9.50 25.39 10.46
N PRO A 273 -9.44 26.06 11.62
CA PRO A 273 -10.64 26.61 12.21
C PRO A 273 -11.09 27.76 11.31
N ASP A 274 -12.08 27.51 10.45
CA ASP A 274 -12.89 28.52 9.76
C ASP A 274 -12.37 29.08 8.40
N THR A 275 -12.13 28.19 7.43
CA THR A 275 -12.09 28.61 6.01
C THR A 275 -13.05 27.77 5.17
N SER A 276 -14.06 28.40 4.61
CA SER A 276 -15.19 27.86 3.84
C SER A 276 -14.84 27.14 2.52
N ASN A 277 -13.59 26.78 2.25
CA ASN A 277 -13.14 26.22 0.97
C ASN A 277 -12.53 24.81 1.04
N ASP A 278 -12.62 24.15 2.19
CA ASP A 278 -12.11 22.80 2.38
C ASP A 278 -13.02 21.77 1.68
N LYS A 279 -12.56 21.23 0.54
CA LYS A 279 -13.26 20.15 -0.18
C LYS A 279 -13.14 18.84 0.61
N LYS A 280 -14.12 18.59 1.47
CA LYS A 280 -14.32 17.29 2.13
C LYS A 280 -14.60 16.23 1.07
N MET A 281 -13.85 15.13 1.08
CA MET A 281 -14.23 13.92 0.35
C MET A 281 -14.83 12.91 1.34
N ASP A 282 -15.99 12.37 1.01
CA ASP A 282 -16.59 11.24 1.71
C ASP A 282 -16.05 9.93 1.13
N ASP A 283 -15.31 9.16 1.91
CA ASP A 283 -14.90 7.80 1.52
C ASP A 283 -16.07 6.78 1.65
N SER A 284 -17.30 7.25 1.92
CA SER A 284 -18.50 6.42 2.02
C SER A 284 -19.21 6.28 0.67
N GLY A 285 -18.78 5.35 -0.17
CA GLY A 285 -19.56 5.07 -1.39
C GLY A 285 -18.91 4.22 -2.46
N TRP A 286 -18.38 3.05 -2.13
CA TRP A 286 -18.27 2.00 -3.14
C TRP A 286 -18.43 0.60 -2.53
N ASP A 287 -19.58 0.36 -1.90
CA ASP A 287 -20.19 -0.96 -2.05
C ASP A 287 -20.68 -1.02 -3.49
N GLY A 288 -20.02 -1.87 -4.28
CA GLY A 288 -20.40 -2.12 -5.66
C GLY A 288 -21.76 -2.80 -5.69
N ASP A 289 -22.83 -2.02 -5.68
CA ASP A 289 -24.13 -2.35 -6.25
C ASP A 289 -25.03 -1.09 -6.26
N ILE A 290 -25.69 -0.88 -7.41
CA ILE A 290 -26.82 0.04 -7.69
C ILE A 290 -26.51 1.39 -8.37
N ALA A 291 -26.77 1.36 -9.68
CA ALA A 291 -27.55 2.27 -10.53
C ALA A 291 -27.42 3.81 -10.44
N HIS A 292 -27.22 4.38 -11.64
CA HIS A 292 -27.65 5.72 -12.07
C HIS A 292 -28.93 6.21 -11.39
N ASP A 293 -28.87 7.35 -10.71
CA ASP A 293 -29.56 8.61 -11.09
C ASP A 293 -29.36 9.68 -10.01
N GLU A 294 -29.43 10.95 -10.43
CA GLU A 294 -29.50 12.18 -9.63
C GLU A 294 -28.18 12.78 -9.08
N MET A 295 -27.46 13.52 -9.94
CA MET A 295 -26.65 14.67 -9.52
C MET A 295 -27.43 15.95 -9.84
N ASP A 296 -27.97 16.59 -8.81
CA ASP A 296 -28.72 17.86 -8.93
C ASP A 296 -27.85 19.05 -8.47
N ASP A 297 -27.60 19.93 -9.44
CA ASP A 297 -27.44 21.39 -9.41
C ASP A 297 -27.16 22.07 -8.04
N LEU A 298 -25.92 22.54 -7.81
CA LEU A 298 -25.67 23.66 -6.89
C LEU A 298 -24.75 24.71 -7.52
N ARG A 299 -25.40 25.75 -8.03
CA ARG A 299 -24.84 27.01 -8.51
C ARG A 299 -24.53 27.95 -7.35
N TYR A 300 -23.48 28.74 -7.56
CA TYR A 300 -23.06 29.89 -6.77
C TYR A 300 -24.17 30.92 -6.51
N THR A 301 -24.18 31.47 -5.29
CA THR A 301 -24.63 32.84 -5.03
C THR A 301 -23.61 33.52 -4.12
N GLU A 302 -23.00 34.59 -4.62
CA GLU A 302 -22.22 35.56 -3.86
C GLU A 302 -23.13 36.39 -2.94
N ASP A 303 -22.49 37.10 -2.00
CA ASP A 303 -23.00 38.18 -1.13
C ASP A 303 -23.53 37.78 0.25
N GLU A 304 -22.62 37.69 1.25
CA GLU A 304 -22.92 38.17 2.60
C GLU A 304 -21.72 38.97 3.16
N GLU A 305 -22.00 40.23 3.53
CA GLU A 305 -21.06 41.20 4.10
C GLU A 305 -20.58 40.76 5.50
N MET A 306 -19.25 40.63 5.64
CA MET A 306 -18.58 40.31 6.89
C MET A 306 -18.52 41.54 7.82
N SER A 307 -19.08 41.41 9.03
CA SER A 307 -19.12 42.50 10.02
C SER A 307 -17.75 42.82 10.63
N ASP A 308 -17.48 44.11 10.84
CA ASP A 308 -16.22 44.74 11.24
C ASP A 308 -15.69 44.44 12.67
N ILE A 309 -16.15 43.39 13.35
CA ILE A 309 -15.81 43.14 14.78
C ILE A 309 -14.60 42.21 14.99
N ASP A 310 -14.09 41.54 13.95
CA ASP A 310 -13.07 40.48 14.13
C ASP A 310 -11.66 40.84 13.62
N LYS A 311 -11.27 42.11 13.72
CA LYS A 311 -9.95 42.58 13.24
C LYS A 311 -8.81 42.46 14.27
N ASP A 312 -9.11 42.14 15.53
CA ASP A 312 -8.13 42.13 16.63
C ASP A 312 -7.89 40.76 17.30
N HIS A 313 -8.57 39.69 16.86
CA HIS A 313 -8.06 38.33 17.11
C HIS A 313 -6.95 38.04 16.09
N ALA A 314 -5.73 38.43 16.47
CA ALA A 314 -4.51 38.10 15.75
C ALA A 314 -4.58 36.67 15.21
N LYS A 315 -4.65 36.57 13.87
CA LYS A 315 -4.56 35.34 13.07
C LYS A 315 -3.51 34.43 13.69
N ALA A 316 -3.92 33.46 14.50
CA ALA A 316 -3.05 32.37 14.86
C ALA A 316 -2.75 31.65 13.55
N THR A 317 -1.57 31.89 12.99
CA THR A 317 -1.12 31.21 11.79
C THR A 317 -1.14 29.72 12.08
N LYS A 318 -1.99 28.97 11.35
CA LYS A 318 -2.04 27.51 11.36
C LYS A 318 -0.61 26.96 11.36
N PRO A 319 -0.29 25.92 12.16
CA PRO A 319 1.05 25.36 12.15
C PRO A 319 1.42 24.85 10.76
N VAL A 320 2.67 25.03 10.35
CA VAL A 320 3.14 24.65 9.02
C VAL A 320 3.19 23.14 8.85
N LEU A 321 3.03 22.69 7.60
CA LEU A 321 3.12 21.27 7.25
C LEU A 321 4.59 20.88 7.08
N TYR A 322 4.98 19.75 7.66
CA TYR A 322 6.36 19.25 7.57
C TYR A 322 6.38 17.73 7.82
N SER A 323 7.56 17.12 7.98
CA SER A 323 7.70 15.67 8.19
C SER A 323 6.88 15.13 9.38
N TRP A 324 6.64 15.94 10.41
CA TRP A 324 5.78 15.58 11.56
C TRP A 324 4.34 15.28 11.16
N THR A 325 3.85 15.84 10.04
CA THR A 325 2.52 15.56 9.52
C THR A 325 2.45 14.13 8.99
N ASN A 326 3.49 13.68 8.30
CA ASN A 326 3.59 12.29 7.87
C ASN A 326 3.73 11.33 9.06
N VAL A 327 4.48 11.72 10.11
CA VAL A 327 4.64 10.92 11.34
C VAL A 327 3.29 10.72 12.03
N TRP A 328 2.45 11.76 12.12
CA TRP A 328 1.09 11.64 12.62
C TRP A 328 0.26 10.62 11.82
N GLN A 329 0.27 10.74 10.49
CA GLN A 329 -0.53 9.87 9.62
C GLN A 329 -0.06 8.41 9.64
N LEU A 330 1.25 8.18 9.78
CA LEU A 330 1.80 6.87 10.08
C LEU A 330 1.23 6.32 11.39
N GLY A 331 1.27 7.11 12.47
CA GLY A 331 0.70 6.72 13.77
C GLY A 331 -0.80 6.40 13.69
N LYS A 332 -1.58 7.17 12.94
CA LYS A 332 -3.02 6.91 12.71
C LYS A 332 -3.26 5.65 11.88
N THR A 333 -2.45 5.40 10.85
CA THR A 333 -2.51 4.17 10.06
C THR A 333 -2.25 2.95 10.92
N ILE A 334 -1.23 2.99 11.77
CA ILE A 334 -0.91 1.87 12.66
C ILE A 334 -2.01 1.66 13.69
N GLU A 335 -2.57 2.74 14.27
CA GLU A 335 -3.74 2.62 15.16
C GLU A 335 -4.93 1.95 14.46
N SER A 336 -5.24 2.32 13.20
CA SER A 336 -6.29 1.65 12.40
C SER A 336 -6.04 0.16 12.24
N MET A 337 -4.77 -0.26 12.04
CA MET A 337 -4.42 -1.69 12.01
C MET A 337 -4.65 -2.36 13.36
N MET A 338 -4.17 -1.74 14.45
CA MET A 338 -4.32 -2.28 15.80
C MET A 338 -5.80 -2.42 16.19
N ARG A 339 -6.65 -1.46 15.80
CA ARG A 339 -8.09 -1.46 16.10
C ARG A 339 -8.93 -2.23 15.08
N ILE A 340 -8.32 -2.75 14.00
CA ILE A 340 -9.00 -3.32 12.85
C ILE A 340 -10.15 -2.41 12.33
N GLU A 341 -9.86 -1.11 12.24
CA GLU A 341 -10.82 -0.05 11.91
C GLU A 341 -10.43 0.66 10.61
N THR A 342 -11.29 0.56 9.59
CA THR A 342 -11.05 1.17 8.28
C THR A 342 -11.43 2.64 8.19
N HIS A 343 -12.32 3.12 9.07
CA HIS A 343 -12.85 4.49 9.06
C HIS A 343 -12.78 5.11 10.45
N PRO A 344 -11.58 5.51 10.92
CA PRO A 344 -11.44 6.13 12.22
C PRO A 344 -12.26 7.43 12.30
N GLU A 345 -12.81 7.70 13.48
CA GLU A 345 -13.57 8.92 13.74
C GLU A 345 -12.72 10.18 13.57
N ASP A 346 -13.35 11.23 13.02
CA ASP A 346 -12.76 12.57 12.97
C ASP A 346 -12.61 13.15 14.36
N ARG A 347 -11.49 13.85 14.58
CA ARG A 347 -11.22 14.55 15.83
C ARG A 347 -11.56 16.02 15.73
N ASN A 348 -12.21 16.54 16.76
CA ASN A 348 -12.43 17.96 16.88
C ASN A 348 -11.28 18.59 17.66
N TRP A 349 -10.25 19.04 16.96
CA TRP A 349 -9.06 19.65 17.58
C TRP A 349 -9.33 20.94 18.39
N LYS A 350 -10.54 21.51 18.28
CA LYS A 350 -11.02 22.60 19.15
C LYS A 350 -11.30 22.11 20.57
N ASP A 351 -11.69 20.85 20.73
CA ASP A 351 -11.92 20.22 22.03
C ASP A 351 -10.57 19.80 22.66
N PRO A 352 -10.21 20.31 23.85
CA PRO A 352 -9.00 19.90 24.56
C PRO A 352 -8.93 18.40 24.85
N GLU A 353 -10.06 17.71 25.03
CA GLU A 353 -10.09 16.27 25.30
C GLU A 353 -9.64 15.47 24.08
N ASP A 354 -9.94 15.95 22.87
CA ASP A 354 -9.54 15.31 21.62
C ASP A 354 -8.07 15.51 21.29
N ARG A 355 -7.37 16.44 21.96
CA ARG A 355 -5.95 16.73 21.68
C ARG A 355 -5.01 15.63 22.16
N GLU A 356 -5.40 14.87 23.19
CA GLU A 356 -4.58 13.75 23.66
C GLU A 356 -4.91 12.49 22.86
N SER A 357 -3.87 11.78 22.40
CA SER A 357 -4.07 10.50 21.73
C SER A 357 -4.74 9.51 22.67
N ARG A 358 -5.86 8.93 22.23
CA ARG A 358 -6.63 7.97 23.01
C ARG A 358 -5.98 6.59 23.12
N ILE A 359 -4.92 6.28 22.36
CA ILE A 359 -4.33 4.93 22.31
C ILE A 359 -3.85 4.41 23.67
N LYS A 360 -3.49 5.30 24.61
CA LYS A 360 -3.10 4.92 25.99
C LYS A 360 -4.27 4.90 26.98
N VAL A 361 -5.26 5.77 26.78
CA VAL A 361 -6.44 5.89 27.67
C VAL A 361 -7.44 4.77 27.38
N ASP A 362 -7.53 4.39 26.10
CA ASP A 362 -8.42 3.40 25.54
C ASP A 362 -7.61 2.50 24.59
N PRO A 363 -6.78 1.59 25.12
CA PRO A 363 -5.96 0.69 24.32
C PRO A 363 -6.79 -0.19 23.39
N PRO A 364 -6.27 -0.60 22.22
CA PRO A 364 -7.00 -1.47 21.30
C PRO A 364 -7.44 -2.78 21.98
N HIS A 365 -8.71 -3.13 21.80
CA HIS A 365 -9.33 -4.31 22.38
C HIS A 365 -10.13 -5.06 21.31
N HIS A 366 -10.08 -6.39 21.33
CA HIS A 366 -10.77 -7.25 20.38
C HIS A 366 -11.73 -8.17 21.13
N GLU A 367 -13.04 -7.95 20.98
CA GLU A 367 -14.07 -8.68 21.74
C GLU A 367 -14.03 -10.20 21.52
N ALA A 368 -13.70 -10.65 20.31
CA ALA A 368 -13.59 -12.06 19.95
C ALA A 368 -12.29 -12.72 20.45
N GLU A 369 -11.27 -11.94 20.80
CA GLU A 369 -9.96 -12.41 21.30
C GLU A 369 -9.56 -11.56 22.54
N PRO A 370 -10.32 -11.64 23.65
CA PRO A 370 -10.18 -10.70 24.78
C PRO A 370 -8.85 -10.80 25.54
N ASP A 371 -8.15 -11.93 25.39
CA ASP A 371 -6.82 -12.17 25.98
C ASP A 371 -5.68 -11.63 25.10
N PHE A 372 -5.97 -11.22 23.85
CA PHE A 372 -4.98 -10.64 22.95
C PHE A 372 -4.72 -9.17 23.32
N LEU A 373 -3.45 -8.83 23.48
CA LEU A 373 -3.00 -7.47 23.77
C LEU A 373 -1.77 -7.16 22.93
N TYR A 374 -1.73 -5.96 22.34
CA TYR A 374 -0.50 -5.42 21.76
C TYR A 374 0.46 -4.99 22.86
N SER A 375 1.76 -5.02 22.56
CA SER A 375 2.78 -4.58 23.51
C SER A 375 2.63 -3.10 23.89
N GLU A 376 2.98 -2.79 25.15
CA GLU A 376 3.06 -1.41 25.65
C GLU A 376 4.05 -0.56 24.83
N ASP A 377 5.10 -1.18 24.29
CA ASP A 377 6.08 -0.52 23.44
C ASP A 377 5.47 -0.07 22.11
N LEU A 378 4.64 -0.91 21.48
CA LEU A 378 3.92 -0.54 20.26
C LEU A 378 2.94 0.61 20.54
N ILE A 379 2.19 0.52 21.64
CA ILE A 379 1.27 1.58 22.10
C ILE A 379 2.03 2.90 22.36
N ASP A 380 3.21 2.85 23.00
CA ASP A 380 4.01 4.04 23.28
C ASP A 380 4.51 4.73 22.01
N ILE A 381 5.00 3.97 21.02
CA ILE A 381 5.46 4.56 19.76
C ILE A 381 4.31 5.21 18.99
N VAL A 382 3.16 4.53 18.89
CA VAL A 382 1.96 5.09 18.24
C VAL A 382 1.53 6.38 18.94
N TRP A 383 1.51 6.38 20.26
CA TRP A 383 1.20 7.57 21.06
C TRP A 383 2.17 8.74 20.82
N ARG A 384 3.48 8.47 20.70
CA ARG A 384 4.48 9.51 20.36
C ARG A 384 4.25 10.11 18.97
N CYS A 385 3.86 9.29 18.00
CA CYS A 385 3.54 9.76 16.66
C CYS A 385 2.31 10.68 16.65
N GLN A 386 1.35 10.42 17.56
CA GLN A 386 0.08 11.15 17.65
C GLN A 386 0.08 12.28 18.69
N LYS A 387 1.24 12.90 18.95
CA LYS A 387 1.30 14.10 19.81
C LYS A 387 0.63 15.29 19.15
N PHE A 388 -0.22 16.00 19.89
CA PHE A 388 -0.93 17.19 19.39
C PHE A 388 0.02 18.22 18.81
N ASP A 389 1.00 18.62 19.62
CA ASP A 389 2.07 19.53 19.21
C ASP A 389 2.99 18.83 18.20
N PRO A 390 3.09 19.32 16.95
CA PRO A 390 3.88 18.66 15.92
C PRO A 390 5.37 18.56 16.23
N GLU A 391 5.94 19.54 16.93
CA GLU A 391 7.36 19.52 17.31
C GLU A 391 7.67 18.55 18.46
N SER A 392 6.65 18.10 19.18
CA SER A 392 6.77 17.07 20.21
C SER A 392 6.76 15.64 19.63
N ARG A 393 6.51 15.47 18.32
CA ARG A 393 6.58 14.17 17.63
C ARG A 393 8.04 13.82 17.31
N PRO A 394 8.41 12.52 17.24
CA PRO A 394 9.74 12.14 16.79
C PRO A 394 9.97 12.55 15.33
N THR A 395 11.23 12.83 14.97
CA THR A 395 11.59 12.97 13.56
C THR A 395 11.48 11.61 12.85
N PRO A 396 11.41 11.55 11.50
CA PRO A 396 11.45 10.29 10.78
C PRO A 396 12.64 9.40 11.14
N ALA A 397 13.83 10.00 11.31
CA ALA A 397 15.05 9.28 11.68
C ALA A 397 14.95 8.73 13.12
N ASP A 398 14.54 9.56 14.08
CA ASP A 398 14.36 9.14 15.48
C ASP A 398 13.32 8.01 15.58
N LEU A 399 12.22 8.12 14.82
CA LEU A 399 11.18 7.10 14.77
C LEU A 399 11.72 5.77 14.23
N LEU A 400 12.46 5.80 13.13
CA LEU A 400 13.05 4.60 12.55
C LEU A 400 14.06 3.94 13.51
N ASP A 401 14.87 4.73 14.21
CA ASP A 401 15.84 4.23 15.19
C ASP A 401 15.14 3.62 16.42
N MET A 402 14.07 4.25 16.93
CA MET A 402 13.22 3.68 17.97
C MET A 402 12.66 2.32 17.52
N ILE A 403 12.08 2.23 16.32
CA ILE A 403 11.51 0.98 15.78
C ILE A 403 12.58 -0.11 15.67
N LYS A 404 13.75 0.21 15.11
CA LYS A 404 14.85 -0.76 14.94
C LYS A 404 15.41 -1.28 16.27
N SER A 405 15.40 -0.44 17.30
CA SER A 405 15.88 -0.85 18.63
C SER A 405 14.88 -1.70 19.42
N ILE A 406 13.58 -1.48 19.22
CA ILE A 406 12.51 -2.10 20.02
C ILE A 406 11.90 -3.32 19.33
N SER A 407 11.63 -3.24 18.02
CA SER A 407 10.92 -4.30 17.28
C SER A 407 11.54 -5.70 17.39
N PRO A 408 12.87 -5.92 17.50
CA PRO A 408 13.43 -7.26 17.66
C PRO A 408 12.91 -8.03 18.89
N LEU A 409 12.41 -7.31 19.91
CA LEU A 409 11.82 -7.91 21.11
C LEU A 409 10.39 -8.45 20.89
N HIS A 410 9.71 -7.98 19.84
CA HIS A 410 8.27 -8.18 19.63
C HIS A 410 7.93 -8.90 18.32
N VAL A 411 8.93 -9.16 17.47
CA VAL A 411 8.71 -9.77 16.15
C VAL A 411 8.86 -11.28 16.13
N HIS A 412 9.13 -11.94 17.25
CA HIS A 412 9.21 -13.42 17.34
C HIS A 412 10.15 -14.07 16.31
N ARG A 413 11.29 -13.42 16.00
CA ARG A 413 12.24 -13.80 14.94
C ARG A 413 11.66 -13.81 13.51
N MET A 414 10.47 -13.25 13.30
CA MET A 414 9.84 -13.15 11.98
C MET A 414 10.63 -12.27 11.00
N ASP A 415 11.50 -11.42 11.52
CA ASP A 415 12.47 -10.63 10.75
C ASP A 415 13.48 -11.50 9.99
N ILE A 416 13.84 -12.66 10.51
CA ILE A 416 14.75 -13.62 9.86
C ILE A 416 14.07 -14.94 9.46
N TRP A 417 12.82 -15.16 9.85
CA TRP A 417 12.10 -16.41 9.61
C TRP A 417 12.04 -16.75 8.12
N GLY A 418 12.62 -17.88 7.73
CA GLY A 418 12.64 -18.37 6.35
C GLY A 418 13.76 -17.80 5.47
N THR A 419 14.66 -16.96 6.01
CA THR A 419 15.89 -16.55 5.30
C THR A 419 16.89 -17.71 5.19
N GLU A 420 17.89 -17.58 4.31
CA GLU A 420 18.96 -18.58 4.16
C GLU A 420 19.70 -18.85 5.48
N GLU A 421 20.00 -17.79 6.23
CA GLU A 421 20.64 -17.86 7.55
C GLU A 421 19.79 -18.65 8.54
N TRP A 422 18.50 -18.28 8.67
CA TRP A 422 17.59 -18.97 9.59
C TRP A 422 17.39 -20.44 9.22
N ILE A 423 17.22 -20.74 7.93
CA ILE A 423 17.09 -22.12 7.45
C ILE A 423 18.34 -22.94 7.78
N SER A 424 19.53 -22.36 7.59
CA SER A 424 20.79 -23.01 7.91
C SER A 424 20.88 -23.35 9.40
N GLU A 425 20.52 -22.41 10.28
CA GLU A 425 20.43 -22.65 11.74
C GLU A 425 19.47 -23.80 12.07
N GLN A 426 18.29 -23.86 11.42
CA GLN A 426 17.33 -24.94 11.69
C GLN A 426 17.88 -26.32 11.30
N TYR A 427 18.64 -26.41 10.20
CA TYR A 427 19.29 -27.67 9.82
C TYR A 427 20.39 -28.08 10.79
N GLU A 428 21.16 -27.12 11.32
CA GLU A 428 22.16 -27.37 12.36
C GLU A 428 21.48 -27.90 13.64
N ASP A 429 20.38 -27.28 14.06
CA ASP A 429 19.62 -27.66 15.26
C ASP A 429 18.93 -29.03 15.13
N MET A 430 18.39 -29.36 13.94
CA MET A 430 17.81 -30.68 13.68
C MET A 430 18.85 -31.81 13.74
N GLY A 431 20.11 -31.51 13.39
CA GLY A 431 21.18 -32.49 13.29
C GLY A 431 20.90 -33.62 12.29
N THR A 432 21.59 -34.75 12.44
CA THR A 432 21.45 -35.90 11.53
C THR A 432 20.10 -36.61 11.73
N LEU A 433 19.19 -36.45 10.76
CA LEU A 433 17.91 -37.16 10.74
C LEU A 433 18.06 -38.63 10.29
N THR A 434 17.35 -39.54 10.97
CA THR A 434 17.21 -40.94 10.55
C THR A 434 16.33 -41.05 9.29
N GLU A 435 16.45 -42.14 8.54
CA GLU A 435 15.61 -42.36 7.36
C GLU A 435 14.12 -42.45 7.68
N ASP A 436 13.77 -42.93 8.89
CA ASP A 436 12.39 -42.97 9.36
C ASP A 436 11.84 -41.57 9.65
N HIS A 437 12.64 -40.69 10.25
CA HIS A 437 12.26 -39.28 10.44
C HIS A 437 12.05 -38.57 9.10
N LYS A 438 12.97 -38.75 8.14
CA LYS A 438 12.83 -38.18 6.79
C LYS A 438 11.56 -38.68 6.09
N ARG A 439 11.23 -39.96 6.25
CA ARG A 439 10.00 -40.53 5.69
C ARG A 439 8.75 -39.90 6.32
N ALA A 440 8.74 -39.71 7.64
CA ALA A 440 7.64 -39.08 8.35
C ALA A 440 7.46 -37.61 7.93
N MET A 441 8.54 -36.83 7.85
CA MET A 441 8.51 -35.44 7.38
C MET A 441 7.96 -35.35 5.95
N ARG A 442 8.46 -36.17 5.01
CA ARG A 442 7.94 -36.20 3.63
C ARG A 442 6.45 -36.51 3.57
N ALA A 443 5.97 -37.43 4.40
CA ALA A 443 4.54 -37.75 4.48
C ALA A 443 3.72 -36.56 5.02
N ASN A 444 4.23 -35.85 6.02
CA ASN A 444 3.56 -34.67 6.58
C ASN A 444 3.58 -33.48 5.60
N ILE A 445 4.72 -33.19 4.97
CA ILE A 445 4.85 -32.19 3.91
C ILE A 445 3.85 -32.46 2.80
N LYS A 446 3.73 -33.70 2.33
CA LYS A 446 2.74 -34.08 1.31
C LYS A 446 1.32 -33.80 1.81
N LYS A 447 0.97 -34.24 3.01
CA LYS A 447 -0.35 -34.00 3.62
C LYS A 447 -0.65 -32.49 3.74
N ARG A 448 0.35 -31.67 4.09
CA ARG A 448 0.21 -30.22 4.21
C ARG A 448 0.05 -29.55 2.85
N ALA A 449 0.82 -29.98 1.84
CA ALA A 449 0.67 -29.52 0.46
C ALA A 449 -0.72 -29.84 -0.09
N ASP A 450 -1.19 -31.08 0.11
CA ASP A 450 -2.53 -31.54 -0.31
C ASP A 450 -3.64 -30.74 0.41
N ALA A 451 -3.39 -30.26 1.63
CA ALA A 451 -4.30 -29.41 2.39
C ALA A 451 -4.14 -27.90 2.10
N GLY A 452 -3.29 -27.51 1.14
CA GLY A 452 -3.05 -26.12 0.78
C GLY A 452 -2.28 -25.30 1.82
N LYS A 453 -1.72 -25.91 2.86
CA LYS A 453 -1.06 -25.21 3.98
C LYS A 453 0.33 -24.64 3.67
N LEU A 454 0.91 -25.03 2.54
CA LEU A 454 2.25 -24.58 2.11
C LEU A 454 2.17 -23.52 1.00
N TRP A 455 1.03 -22.85 0.88
CA TRP A 455 0.73 -21.94 -0.22
C TRP A 455 1.70 -20.75 -0.27
N PHE A 456 2.12 -20.22 0.88
CA PHE A 456 3.03 -19.07 0.97
C PHE A 456 4.40 -19.32 0.31
N LEU A 457 4.83 -20.58 0.21
CA LEU A 457 6.06 -20.96 -0.48
C LEU A 457 6.00 -20.78 -2.01
N HIS A 458 4.81 -20.60 -2.59
CA HIS A 458 4.69 -20.30 -4.01
C HIS A 458 5.19 -18.91 -4.37
N ASP A 459 5.25 -18.00 -3.40
CA ASP A 459 5.59 -16.59 -3.60
C ASP A 459 7.02 -16.25 -3.16
N PHE A 460 7.74 -17.23 -2.63
CA PHE A 460 9.19 -17.15 -2.46
C PHE A 460 9.86 -17.00 -3.83
N GLU A 461 10.57 -15.89 -4.00
CA GLU A 461 11.34 -15.62 -5.21
C GLU A 461 12.49 -16.64 -5.37
N ASP A 462 13.18 -16.95 -4.27
CA ASP A 462 14.16 -18.04 -4.23
C ASP A 462 13.46 -19.41 -4.10
N ARG A 463 13.39 -20.13 -5.22
CA ARG A 463 12.82 -21.48 -5.29
C ARG A 463 13.63 -22.53 -4.55
N ASN A 464 14.94 -22.35 -4.40
CA ASN A 464 15.77 -23.26 -3.61
C ASN A 464 15.46 -23.06 -2.14
N LEU A 465 15.40 -21.81 -1.68
CA LEU A 465 15.04 -21.47 -0.31
C LEU A 465 13.65 -21.98 0.07
N ALA A 466 12.67 -21.81 -0.83
CA ALA A 466 11.32 -22.35 -0.66
C ALA A 466 11.30 -23.88 -0.50
N THR A 467 12.17 -24.58 -1.23
CA THR A 467 12.31 -26.03 -1.14
C THR A 467 12.95 -26.45 0.18
N LEU A 468 14.01 -25.76 0.60
CA LEU A 468 14.67 -26.01 1.88
C LEU A 468 13.71 -25.77 3.05
N TYR A 469 12.92 -24.69 3.02
CA TYR A 469 11.90 -24.41 4.03
C TYR A 469 10.86 -25.52 4.08
N ARG A 470 10.37 -25.95 2.91
CA ARG A 470 9.40 -27.05 2.81
C ARG A 470 9.94 -28.30 3.49
N GLU A 471 11.22 -28.60 3.29
CA GLU A 471 11.89 -29.77 3.87
C GLU A 471 12.07 -29.70 5.39
N LEU A 472 12.06 -28.52 6.00
CA LEU A 472 12.07 -28.34 7.46
C LEU A 472 10.72 -28.68 8.12
N ASP A 473 9.62 -28.73 7.36
CA ASP A 473 8.28 -29.06 7.85
C ASP A 473 7.82 -28.18 9.04
N LEU A 474 8.21 -26.90 9.04
CA LEU A 474 7.84 -25.93 10.08
C LEU A 474 6.56 -25.14 9.71
N ASP A 475 5.79 -24.77 10.73
CA ASP A 475 4.62 -23.87 10.63
C ASP A 475 5.02 -22.48 11.14
N ILE A 476 4.48 -21.43 10.51
CA ILE A 476 4.55 -20.08 11.07
C ILE A 476 3.83 -20.10 12.43
N PRO A 477 4.40 -19.50 13.49
CA PRO A 477 3.71 -19.41 14.78
C PRO A 477 2.31 -18.80 14.60
N SER A 478 1.30 -19.37 15.25
CA SER A 478 -0.11 -19.00 15.02
C SER A 478 -0.44 -17.55 15.38
N ASP A 479 0.31 -16.97 16.32
CA ASP A 479 0.27 -15.56 16.73
C ASP A 479 0.99 -14.62 15.75
N CYS A 480 1.76 -15.19 14.82
CA CYS A 480 2.48 -14.49 13.75
C CYS A 480 1.83 -14.71 12.36
N GLU A 481 0.88 -15.64 12.23
CA GLU A 481 0.34 -16.00 10.92
C GLU A 481 -0.52 -14.86 10.33
N LEU A 482 -0.10 -14.33 9.17
CA LEU A 482 -0.92 -13.42 8.38
C LEU A 482 -1.95 -14.23 7.59
N ILE A 483 -3.17 -14.31 8.09
CA ILE A 483 -4.28 -15.09 7.51
C ILE A 483 -5.00 -14.38 6.36
N TRP A 484 -4.47 -13.25 5.89
CA TRP A 484 -5.00 -12.51 4.75
C TRP A 484 -4.51 -13.10 3.44
N MET A 485 -5.45 -13.50 2.60
CA MET A 485 -5.22 -14.07 1.28
C MET A 485 -6.11 -13.32 0.28
N PRO A 486 -5.63 -12.24 -0.34
CA PRO A 486 -6.40 -11.54 -1.37
C PRO A 486 -6.48 -12.51 -2.56
N GLN A 487 -7.63 -13.15 -2.70
CA GLN A 487 -7.79 -14.32 -3.57
C GLN A 487 -7.28 -14.04 -4.99
N ARG A 488 -6.33 -14.88 -5.43
CA ARG A 488 -5.81 -15.00 -6.80
C ARG A 488 -5.05 -13.76 -7.29
N PHE A 489 -3.72 -13.80 -7.17
CA PHE A 489 -2.79 -13.00 -7.98
C PHE A 489 -3.11 -13.28 -9.46
N ARG A 490 -4.04 -12.49 -10.00
CA ARG A 490 -4.92 -12.84 -11.12
C ARG A 490 -4.21 -13.05 -12.46
N ASP A 491 -2.87 -13.01 -12.48
CA ASP A 491 -1.98 -13.11 -13.64
C ASP A 491 -0.49 -13.06 -13.18
N ARG A 492 0.07 -14.14 -12.64
CA ARG A 492 1.48 -14.20 -12.18
C ARG A 492 2.49 -14.07 -13.34
N ILE A 493 3.72 -13.63 -13.05
CA ILE A 493 4.81 -13.73 -14.05
C ILE A 493 4.95 -15.21 -14.44
N GLY A 494 4.98 -15.46 -15.74
CA GLY A 494 5.04 -16.79 -16.34
C GLY A 494 3.68 -17.47 -16.58
N GLN A 495 2.57 -16.94 -16.05
CA GLN A 495 1.23 -17.45 -16.35
C GLN A 495 0.77 -17.03 -17.75
N ILE A 496 -0.11 -17.83 -18.36
CA ILE A 496 -0.73 -17.51 -19.65
C ILE A 496 -1.85 -16.51 -19.42
N PHE A 497 -1.76 -15.35 -20.07
CA PHE A 497 -2.77 -14.30 -19.96
C PHE A 497 -4.14 -14.77 -20.50
N GLY A 498 -5.23 -14.40 -19.81
CA GLY A 498 -6.60 -14.78 -20.19
C GLY A 498 -6.97 -16.24 -19.89
N ALA A 499 -6.08 -16.99 -19.23
CA ALA A 499 -6.35 -18.35 -18.78
C ALA A 499 -6.95 -18.36 -17.36
N GLU A 500 -8.16 -17.85 -17.17
CA GLU A 500 -8.93 -18.19 -15.95
C GLU A 500 -10.19 -19.00 -16.30
N GLU A 501 -10.44 -20.03 -15.47
CA GLU A 501 -11.62 -20.94 -15.42
C GLU A 501 -11.63 -22.23 -16.27
N SER A 502 -10.75 -23.20 -15.96
CA SER A 502 -11.14 -24.62 -16.20
C SER A 502 -10.75 -25.64 -15.11
N GLU A 503 -10.02 -25.26 -14.05
CA GLU A 503 -9.53 -26.24 -13.06
C GLU A 503 -10.02 -26.05 -11.61
N LEU A 504 -10.97 -25.15 -11.33
CA LEU A 504 -11.53 -24.97 -9.97
C LEU A 504 -13.06 -25.02 -9.89
N ALA A 505 -13.71 -25.75 -10.78
CA ALA A 505 -15.06 -26.25 -10.54
C ALA A 505 -14.96 -27.66 -9.93
N GLU A 506 -14.68 -27.76 -8.63
CA GLU A 506 -15.12 -28.95 -7.91
C GLU A 506 -16.65 -28.96 -7.93
N ASN A 507 -17.16 -29.96 -8.63
CA ASN A 507 -18.56 -30.20 -8.95
C ASN A 507 -19.39 -30.38 -7.64
N PRO A 508 -20.41 -29.55 -7.36
CA PRO A 508 -21.26 -29.71 -6.17
C PRO A 508 -22.17 -30.96 -6.24
N ASP A 509 -22.27 -31.61 -7.40
CA ASP A 509 -23.13 -32.77 -7.60
C ASP A 509 -22.37 -34.09 -7.43
N THR A 510 -22.08 -34.46 -6.19
CA THR A 510 -22.01 -35.88 -5.82
C THR A 510 -23.23 -36.22 -4.95
N PRO A 511 -24.07 -37.19 -5.34
CA PRO A 511 -25.27 -37.53 -4.59
C PRO A 511 -24.88 -38.07 -3.21
N GLU A 512 -25.52 -37.54 -2.16
CA GLU A 512 -25.50 -38.09 -0.81
C GLU A 512 -25.76 -39.61 -0.86
N ASN A 513 -24.70 -40.40 -0.69
CA ASN A 513 -24.87 -41.82 -0.42
C ASN A 513 -25.17 -41.98 1.07
N ARG A 514 -26.45 -41.80 1.40
CA ARG A 514 -27.07 -42.30 2.63
C ARG A 514 -26.85 -43.81 2.68
N ASN A 515 -25.83 -44.25 3.41
CA ASN A 515 -25.80 -45.47 4.23
C ASN A 515 -24.35 -45.81 4.58
N ASN A 516 -23.96 -45.64 5.85
CA ASN A 516 -23.61 -46.80 6.67
C ASN A 516 -23.33 -46.43 8.12
N LYS A 517 -24.30 -46.82 8.96
CA LYS A 517 -24.16 -47.47 10.28
C LYS A 517 -22.84 -47.25 11.03
N ARG A 518 -22.93 -46.43 12.08
CA ARG A 518 -22.10 -46.53 13.29
C ARG A 518 -22.16 -47.96 13.86
N PRO A 519 -21.04 -48.54 14.28
CA PRO A 519 -21.00 -49.40 15.44
C PRO A 519 -20.56 -48.58 16.66
N ARG A 520 -21.36 -48.66 17.72
CA ARG A 520 -20.91 -48.38 19.08
C ARG A 520 -19.92 -49.46 19.48
N SER A 521 -18.81 -49.07 20.08
CA SER A 521 -18.19 -49.85 21.15
C SER A 521 -17.44 -48.89 22.06
N ASP A 522 -17.96 -48.78 23.27
CA ASP A 522 -17.26 -48.32 24.45
C ASP A 522 -15.96 -49.12 24.62
N GLU A 523 -14.85 -48.44 24.90
CA GLU A 523 -13.85 -48.92 25.86
C GLU A 523 -12.94 -47.77 26.29
N ALA A 524 -12.97 -47.52 27.59
CA ALA A 524 -12.14 -46.54 28.27
C ALA A 524 -10.68 -47.00 28.28
N ILE A 525 -9.76 -46.14 27.85
CA ILE A 525 -8.35 -46.23 28.25
C ILE A 525 -7.86 -44.84 28.66
N THR A 526 -7.73 -44.67 29.96
CA THR A 526 -7.02 -43.60 30.65
C THR A 526 -5.53 -43.73 30.34
N MET A 527 -4.90 -42.73 29.73
CA MET A 527 -3.47 -42.46 29.90
C MET A 527 -3.18 -40.95 29.85
N THR A 528 -2.95 -40.43 31.04
CA THR A 528 -2.15 -39.24 31.36
C THR A 528 -0.76 -39.34 30.72
N GLN A 529 -0.30 -38.30 30.02
CA GLN A 529 1.03 -37.69 30.24
C GLN A 529 1.32 -36.42 29.42
N THR A 530 1.50 -35.33 30.16
CA THR A 530 2.52 -34.27 30.04
C THR A 530 2.78 -33.58 28.70
N ARG A 531 2.22 -32.37 28.61
CA ARG A 531 2.79 -31.21 27.91
C ARG A 531 4.26 -31.02 28.29
N LYS A 532 5.17 -31.08 27.32
CA LYS A 532 6.51 -30.48 27.42
C LYS A 532 6.51 -29.19 26.58
N LYS A 533 6.75 -28.07 27.27
CA LYS A 533 7.17 -26.79 26.67
C LYS A 533 8.53 -27.00 25.96
N PRO A 534 8.79 -26.37 24.81
CA PRO A 534 10.16 -26.13 24.37
C PRO A 534 10.82 -25.12 25.33
N ARG A 535 12.09 -25.37 25.64
CA ARG A 535 12.94 -24.49 26.46
C ARG A 535 13.65 -23.49 25.54
N ILE A 536 13.55 -22.22 25.95
CA ILE A 536 14.36 -21.03 25.62
C ILE A 536 14.58 -20.78 24.14
#